data_AF-A0A2S6YZW7-F1
#
_entry.id   AF-A0A2S6YZW7-F1
#
_cell.length_a   1.000
_cell.length_b   1.000
_cell.length_c   1.000
_cell.angle_alpha   90.00
_cell.angle_beta   90.00
_cell.angle_gamma   90.00
#
_symmetry.space_group_name_H-M   'P 1'
#
loop_
_entity.id
_entity.type
_entity.pdbx_description
1 polymer ?
#
loop_
_entity_poly.entity_id
_entity_poly.type
_entity_poly.pdbx_seq_one_letter_code
_entity_poly.pdbx_strand_id
1 'polypeptide(L)'
;MLMREPPPDVPTATITNRLHKGGGRNESIIVYIAGGEDCKVMPRGGYPSYQVLYAISDSEPPHPETMRVSALQPLRFYYFEGASGGRKCEIVADTVLLPGRAYEMRGGLTFEKGLIPIIPSRGCRVEIVELATGAQVRLFPRQSTPMCEGPLGDMAKLLQNLSGVQLPALKADAQ
;
A
#
# COMPACT_ATOMS: atom_id res chain seq x y z
N MET A 1 0.76 13.73 -6.73
CA MET A 1 -0.69 13.91 -6.46
C MET A 1 -0.99 13.21 -5.16
N LEU A 2 -1.53 13.95 -4.18
CA LEU A 2 -1.98 13.37 -2.90
C LEU A 2 -3.06 12.31 -3.16
N MET A 3 -3.09 11.27 -2.33
CA MET A 3 -4.14 10.26 -2.39
C MET A 3 -5.51 10.90 -2.23
N ARG A 4 -6.41 10.53 -3.14
CA ARG A 4 -7.83 10.83 -3.07
C ARG A 4 -8.47 9.86 -2.08
N GLU A 5 -9.30 10.36 -1.19
CA GLU A 5 -10.09 9.48 -0.34
C GLU A 5 -10.93 8.52 -1.21
N PRO A 6 -11.10 7.25 -0.76
CA PRO A 6 -12.03 6.34 -1.41
C PRO A 6 -13.44 6.96 -1.50
N PRO A 7 -14.18 6.70 -2.59
CA PRO A 7 -15.58 7.09 -2.68
C PRO A 7 -16.42 6.60 -1.47
N PRO A 8 -17.48 7.31 -1.06
CA PRO A 8 -18.22 7.03 0.18
C PRO A 8 -18.85 5.63 0.23
N ASP A 9 -19.16 5.08 -0.93
CA ASP A 9 -19.80 3.79 -1.19
C ASP A 9 -18.81 2.62 -1.27
N VAL A 10 -17.51 2.90 -1.26
CA VAL A 10 -16.46 1.87 -1.23
C VAL A 10 -16.12 1.54 0.22
N PRO A 11 -16.15 0.26 0.63
CA PRO A 11 -15.69 -0.17 1.94
C PRO A 11 -14.25 0.30 2.17
N THR A 12 -13.96 0.84 3.35
CA THR A 12 -12.65 1.39 3.67
C THR A 12 -11.97 0.70 4.84
N ALA A 13 -10.65 0.72 4.84
CA ALA A 13 -9.78 0.48 6.00
C ALA A 13 -8.97 1.75 6.29
N THR A 14 -8.34 1.82 7.45
CA THR A 14 -7.37 2.89 7.76
C THR A 14 -5.97 2.31 7.83
N ILE A 15 -5.01 3.07 7.31
CA ILE A 15 -3.58 2.81 7.50
C ILE A 15 -3.01 4.00 8.26
N THR A 16 -2.20 3.71 9.27
CA THR A 16 -1.41 4.70 10.01
C THR A 16 0.06 4.53 9.65
N ASN A 17 0.73 5.65 9.37
CA ASN A 17 2.15 5.70 9.07
C ASN A 17 2.98 5.52 10.35
N ARG A 18 3.80 4.47 10.37
CA ARG A 18 4.82 4.17 11.39
C ARG A 18 6.16 3.82 10.74
N LEU A 19 6.40 4.32 9.53
CA LEU A 19 7.66 4.16 8.81
C LEU A 19 8.73 5.03 9.48
N HIS A 20 9.92 4.46 9.63
CA HIS A 20 11.04 5.14 10.25
C HIS A 20 12.01 5.62 9.16
N LYS A 21 11.95 6.91 8.85
CA LYS A 21 12.97 7.59 8.04
C LYS A 21 14.26 7.70 8.87
N GLY A 22 15.42 7.47 8.27
CA GLY A 22 16.68 7.84 8.91
C GLY A 22 16.80 9.35 9.13
N GLY A 23 17.81 9.77 9.91
CA GLY A 23 17.95 11.16 10.38
C GLY A 23 18.58 12.16 9.39
N GLY A 24 18.88 11.78 8.15
CA GLY A 24 19.57 12.66 7.19
C GLY A 24 18.63 13.54 6.35
N ARG A 25 19.12 14.73 5.96
CA ARG A 25 18.38 15.70 5.13
C ARG A 25 18.03 15.20 3.72
N ASN A 26 18.87 14.31 3.18
CA ASN A 26 18.68 13.71 1.86
C ASN A 26 17.92 12.38 1.92
N GLU A 27 17.43 12.01 3.10
CA GLU A 27 16.70 10.76 3.30
C GLU A 27 15.22 11.02 3.10
N SER A 28 14.56 10.10 2.40
CA SER A 28 13.14 10.21 2.07
C SER A 28 12.51 8.84 1.97
N ILE A 29 11.26 8.75 2.37
CA ILE A 29 10.38 7.61 2.12
C ILE A 29 9.16 8.11 1.38
N ILE A 30 8.79 7.45 0.30
CA ILE A 30 7.54 7.71 -0.42
C ILE A 30 6.82 6.39 -0.60
N VAL A 31 5.56 6.35 -0.18
CA VAL A 31 4.65 5.23 -0.38
C VAL A 31 3.58 5.68 -1.35
N TYR A 32 3.49 4.96 -2.46
CA TYR A 32 2.40 5.12 -3.41
C TYR A 32 1.43 3.95 -3.28
N ILE A 33 0.17 4.21 -3.59
CA ILE A 33 -0.91 3.23 -3.55
C ILE A 33 -1.72 3.26 -4.85
N ALA A 34 -2.10 2.07 -5.29
CA ALA A 34 -3.07 1.83 -6.34
C ALA A 34 -4.16 0.90 -5.82
N GLY A 35 -5.38 1.06 -6.32
CA GLY A 35 -6.53 0.23 -5.95
C GLY A 35 -7.81 0.77 -6.56
N GLY A 36 -8.94 0.08 -6.36
CA GLY A 36 -10.19 0.49 -6.99
C GLY A 36 -10.13 0.35 -8.48
N GLU A 37 -10.61 1.35 -9.23
CA GLU A 37 -10.56 1.32 -10.71
C GLU A 37 -9.14 1.15 -11.26
N ASP A 38 -8.12 1.64 -10.56
CA ASP A 38 -6.72 1.50 -10.95
C ASP A 38 -6.24 0.03 -10.90
N CYS A 39 -6.99 -0.87 -10.26
CA CYS A 39 -6.66 -2.31 -10.21
C CYS A 39 -6.72 -3.00 -11.58
N LYS A 40 -7.49 -2.44 -12.53
CA LYS A 40 -7.70 -2.97 -13.88
C LYS A 40 -6.61 -2.53 -14.84
N VAL A 41 -5.87 -1.48 -14.49
CA VAL A 41 -4.85 -0.87 -15.34
C VAL A 41 -3.48 -1.44 -14.98
N MET A 42 -2.73 -1.87 -15.99
CA MET A 42 -1.32 -2.18 -15.85
C MET A 42 -0.50 -0.99 -16.35
N PRO A 43 0.18 -0.22 -15.47
CA PRO A 43 1.01 0.88 -15.93
C PRO A 43 2.12 0.36 -16.84
N ARG A 44 2.31 0.99 -18.01
CA ARG A 44 3.46 0.72 -18.88
C ARG A 44 4.70 1.36 -18.27
N GLY A 45 5.67 0.54 -17.84
CA GLY A 45 6.96 1.01 -17.29
C GLY A 45 7.19 0.68 -15.81
N GLY A 46 8.34 1.12 -15.29
CA GLY A 46 8.78 0.87 -13.90
C GLY A 46 8.15 1.81 -12.87
N TYR A 47 7.81 3.04 -13.27
CA TYR A 47 7.18 4.03 -12.40
C TYR A 47 5.67 4.03 -12.58
N PRO A 48 4.92 3.65 -11.54
CA PRO A 48 3.48 3.61 -11.68
C PRO A 48 2.86 5.01 -11.48
N SER A 49 1.77 5.29 -12.20
CA SER A 49 0.91 6.46 -12.01
C SER A 49 0.05 6.33 -10.74
N TYR A 50 0.65 5.89 -9.64
CA TYR A 50 -0.03 5.66 -8.38
C TYR A 50 -0.15 6.95 -7.56
N GLN A 51 -1.13 6.98 -6.67
CA GLN A 51 -1.35 8.13 -5.81
C GLN A 51 -0.40 8.07 -4.60
N VAL A 52 0.03 9.22 -4.09
CA VAL A 52 0.93 9.27 -2.91
C VAL A 52 0.11 9.04 -1.65
N LEU A 53 0.35 7.91 -0.98
CA LEU A 53 -0.23 7.61 0.33
C LEU A 53 0.52 8.37 1.43
N TYR A 54 1.85 8.25 1.45
CA TYR A 54 2.72 8.97 2.39
C TYR A 54 3.96 9.48 1.66
N ALA A 55 4.38 10.70 1.96
CA ALA A 55 5.73 11.18 1.68
C ALA A 55 6.37 11.69 2.98
N ILE A 56 7.53 11.16 3.31
CA ILE A 56 8.28 11.46 4.53
C ILE A 56 9.64 11.98 4.09
N SER A 57 9.81 13.29 4.13
CA SER A 57 11.09 13.95 3.87
C SER A 57 11.12 15.29 4.60
N ASP A 58 12.29 15.91 4.73
CA ASP A 58 12.40 17.21 5.39
C ASP A 58 11.94 18.36 4.48
N SER A 59 11.71 18.09 3.19
CA SER A 59 11.30 19.07 2.18
C SER A 59 9.81 19.02 1.85
N GLU A 60 9.10 17.96 2.22
CA GLU A 60 7.67 17.80 1.97
C GLU A 60 6.86 18.23 3.19
N PRO A 61 5.70 18.88 3.01
CA PRO A 61 4.78 19.15 4.11
C PRO A 61 4.40 17.84 4.83
N PRO A 62 4.17 17.88 6.16
CA PRO A 62 3.71 16.71 6.87
C PRO A 62 2.36 16.24 6.31
N HIS A 63 2.32 14.99 5.85
CA HIS A 63 1.09 14.30 5.46
C HIS A 63 0.31 13.86 6.70
N PRO A 64 -1.02 13.66 6.60
CA PRO A 64 -1.77 13.01 7.66
C PRO A 64 -1.14 11.66 8.02
N GLU A 65 -0.95 11.40 9.31
CA GLU A 65 -0.40 10.11 9.76
C GLU A 65 -1.34 8.96 9.41
N THR A 66 -2.65 9.20 9.42
CA THR A 66 -3.67 8.18 9.16
C THR A 66 -4.41 8.51 7.88
N MET A 67 -4.52 7.53 6.98
CA MET A 67 -5.20 7.66 5.69
C MET A 67 -6.26 6.56 5.56
N ARG A 68 -7.40 6.89 4.96
CA ARG A 68 -8.43 5.91 4.59
C ARG A 68 -8.11 5.35 3.21
N VAL A 69 -8.01 4.02 3.12
CA VAL A 69 -7.78 3.28 1.87
C VAL A 69 -8.99 2.40 1.59
N SER A 70 -9.17 1.99 0.35
CA SER A 70 -10.22 1.02 0.04
C SER A 70 -9.92 -0.36 0.63
N ALA A 71 -10.97 -1.08 0.98
CA ALA A 71 -10.94 -2.44 1.48
C ALA A 71 -11.74 -3.37 0.55
N LEU A 72 -11.60 -4.68 0.75
CA LEU A 72 -12.23 -5.73 -0.07
C LEU A 72 -11.88 -5.67 -1.55
N GLN A 73 -10.84 -4.93 -1.94
CA GLN A 73 -10.34 -4.90 -3.29
C GLN A 73 -8.82 -4.98 -3.32
N PRO A 74 -8.23 -5.47 -4.42
CA PRO A 74 -6.79 -5.50 -4.59
C PRO A 74 -6.18 -4.11 -4.46
N LEU A 75 -5.16 -4.01 -3.62
CA LEU A 75 -4.32 -2.83 -3.46
C LEU A 75 -2.89 -3.18 -3.83
N ARG A 76 -2.18 -2.22 -4.42
CA ARG A 76 -0.74 -2.29 -4.63
C ARG A 76 -0.05 -1.13 -3.97
N PHE A 77 0.95 -1.45 -3.17
CA PHE A 77 1.83 -0.51 -2.53
C PHE A 77 3.16 -0.50 -3.27
N TYR A 78 3.65 0.69 -3.61
CA TYR A 78 5.01 0.92 -4.06
C TYR A 78 5.72 1.73 -2.99
N TYR A 79 6.62 1.09 -2.27
CA TYR A 79 7.50 1.73 -1.30
C TYR A 79 8.82 2.10 -1.96
N PHE A 80 9.20 3.36 -1.83
CA PHE A 80 10.51 3.87 -2.22
C PHE A 80 11.17 4.55 -1.03
N GLU A 81 12.44 4.25 -0.79
CA GLU A 81 13.25 4.96 0.19
C GLU A 81 14.61 5.31 -0.40
N GLY A 82 14.98 6.58 -0.29
CA GLY A 82 16.34 7.06 -0.53
C GLY A 82 17.03 7.35 0.80
N ALA A 83 18.27 6.88 0.96
CA ALA A 83 19.08 7.14 2.14
C ALA A 83 20.51 7.60 1.78
N SER A 84 21.23 8.08 2.80
CA SER A 84 22.61 8.55 2.66
C SER A 84 23.54 7.52 2.01
N GLY A 85 24.52 8.00 1.25
CA GLY A 85 25.46 7.15 0.50
C GLY A 85 24.88 6.55 -0.79
N GLY A 86 23.77 7.10 -1.30
CA GLY A 86 23.12 6.63 -2.53
C GLY A 86 22.36 5.31 -2.36
N ARG A 87 22.13 4.88 -1.12
CA ARG A 87 21.33 3.67 -0.83
C ARG A 87 19.88 3.93 -1.21
N LYS A 88 19.29 2.95 -1.86
CA LYS A 88 17.88 2.98 -2.27
C LYS A 88 17.20 1.68 -1.89
N CYS A 89 15.93 1.77 -1.56
CA CYS A 89 15.05 0.64 -1.46
C CYS A 89 13.79 0.84 -2.29
N GLU A 90 13.40 -0.20 -3.00
CA GLU A 90 12.15 -0.29 -3.72
C GLU A 90 11.47 -1.62 -3.39
N ILE A 91 10.23 -1.56 -2.90
CA ILE A 91 9.39 -2.73 -2.64
C ILE A 91 8.04 -2.51 -3.31
N VAL A 92 7.60 -3.48 -4.09
CA VAL A 92 6.25 -3.50 -4.67
C VAL A 92 5.50 -4.70 -4.13
N ALA A 93 4.40 -4.43 -3.45
CA ALA A 93 3.63 -5.46 -2.77
C ALA A 93 2.13 -5.26 -3.00
N ASP A 94 1.44 -6.36 -3.23
CA ASP A 94 0.00 -6.41 -3.44
C ASP A 94 -0.69 -7.06 -2.24
N THR A 95 -1.91 -6.63 -1.92
CA THR A 95 -2.70 -7.22 -0.82
C THR A 95 -4.19 -6.89 -0.95
N VAL A 96 -5.01 -7.43 -0.05
CA VAL A 96 -6.42 -7.04 0.14
C VAL A 96 -6.63 -6.80 1.63
N LEU A 97 -7.21 -5.64 1.97
CA LEU A 97 -7.52 -5.28 3.35
C LEU A 97 -8.99 -5.57 3.69
N LEU A 98 -9.25 -5.83 4.96
CA LEU A 98 -10.60 -6.05 5.47
C LEU A 98 -11.26 -4.72 5.83
N PRO A 99 -12.58 -4.58 5.63
CA PRO A 99 -13.29 -3.33 5.85
C PRO A 99 -13.40 -3.01 7.34
N GLY A 100 -13.37 -1.72 7.68
CA GLY A 100 -13.48 -1.22 9.06
C GLY A 100 -12.29 -1.53 9.95
N ARG A 101 -11.24 -2.17 9.43
CA ARG A 101 -10.02 -2.47 10.17
C ARG A 101 -9.04 -1.30 10.12
N ALA A 102 -8.24 -1.21 11.18
CA ALA A 102 -7.16 -0.25 11.30
C ALA A 102 -5.81 -0.98 11.26
N TYR A 103 -4.90 -0.47 10.44
CA TYR A 103 -3.60 -1.05 10.18
C TYR A 103 -2.49 -0.04 10.42
N GLU A 104 -1.28 -0.53 10.68
CA GLU A 104 -0.07 0.27 10.68
C GLU A 104 0.87 -0.20 9.57
N MET A 105 1.45 0.75 8.84
CA MET A 105 2.56 0.49 7.94
C MET A 105 3.88 0.82 8.63
N ARG A 106 4.74 -0.19 8.80
CA ARG A 106 6.00 -0.10 9.52
C ARG A 106 7.14 -0.54 8.61
N GLY A 107 8.35 -0.02 8.83
CA GLY A 107 9.47 -0.30 7.94
C GLY A 107 10.49 0.84 7.83
N GLY A 108 11.47 0.65 6.95
CA GLY A 108 12.61 1.56 6.76
C GLY A 108 13.92 0.80 6.54
N LEU A 109 14.91 1.44 5.90
CA LEU A 109 16.28 0.92 5.76
C LEU A 109 17.01 0.82 7.11
N THR A 110 16.54 1.57 8.10
CA THR A 110 17.09 1.62 9.46
C THR A 110 16.19 0.91 10.48
N PHE A 111 15.08 0.31 10.05
CA PHE A 111 14.18 -0.43 10.91
C PHE A 111 14.86 -1.71 11.44
N GLU A 112 14.78 -1.94 12.76
CA GLU A 112 15.57 -2.97 13.45
C GLU A 112 15.44 -4.37 12.83
N LYS A 113 16.54 -5.13 12.94
CA LYS A 113 16.74 -6.49 12.42
C LYS A 113 15.82 -7.54 13.09
N GLY A 114 14.50 -7.41 12.97
CA GLY A 114 13.57 -8.50 13.28
C GLY A 114 13.62 -9.65 12.25
N LEU A 115 12.72 -10.62 12.34
CA LEU A 115 12.54 -11.64 11.30
C LEU A 115 11.40 -11.20 10.36
N ILE A 116 11.72 -10.39 9.33
CA ILE A 116 10.77 -10.09 8.24
C ILE A 116 11.15 -11.00 7.06
N PRO A 117 10.38 -12.06 6.73
CA PRO A 117 10.92 -13.18 5.95
C PRO A 117 10.89 -13.05 4.42
N ILE A 118 10.16 -12.11 3.80
CA ILE A 118 9.66 -12.41 2.44
C ILE A 118 10.29 -11.63 1.27
N ILE A 119 11.06 -10.54 1.47
CA ILE A 119 11.84 -9.96 0.34
C ILE A 119 13.17 -9.37 0.85
N PRO A 120 14.29 -10.10 0.82
CA PRO A 120 15.58 -9.57 1.21
C PRO A 120 16.22 -8.81 0.04
N SER A 121 16.02 -7.49 -0.03
CA SER A 121 17.14 -6.63 -0.41
C SER A 121 17.82 -6.24 0.90
N ARG A 122 19.13 -6.50 1.05
CA ARG A 122 19.83 -6.37 2.33
C ARG A 122 19.53 -5.00 2.97
N GLY A 123 18.76 -5.00 4.05
CA GLY A 123 18.50 -3.82 4.88
C GLY A 123 17.16 -3.13 4.66
N CYS A 124 16.35 -3.46 3.64
CA CYS A 124 15.05 -2.81 3.45
C CYS A 124 13.86 -3.70 3.79
N ARG A 125 12.94 -3.18 4.59
CA ARG A 125 11.78 -3.93 5.09
C ARG A 125 10.57 -3.03 5.24
N VAL A 126 9.42 -3.56 4.85
CA VAL A 126 8.11 -2.95 5.03
C VAL A 126 7.12 -4.04 5.39
N GLU A 127 6.27 -3.76 6.36
CA GLU A 127 5.15 -4.61 6.76
C GLU A 127 3.88 -3.78 6.98
N ILE A 128 2.74 -4.45 6.89
CA ILE A 128 1.44 -3.90 7.30
C ILE A 128 0.90 -4.81 8.40
N VAL A 129 0.50 -4.23 9.53
CA VAL A 129 0.06 -4.97 10.72
C VAL A 129 -1.33 -4.50 11.12
N GLU A 130 -2.25 -5.43 11.39
CA GLU A 130 -3.56 -5.08 11.94
C GLU A 130 -3.42 -4.68 13.42
N LEU A 131 -3.94 -3.49 13.77
CA LEU A 131 -3.80 -2.93 15.12
C LEU A 131 -4.50 -3.75 16.20
N ALA A 132 -5.66 -4.32 15.89
CA ALA A 132 -6.48 -5.04 16.88
C ALA A 132 -5.86 -6.38 17.30
N THR A 133 -5.16 -7.05 16.38
CA THR A 133 -4.69 -8.43 16.57
C THR A 133 -3.17 -8.54 16.60
N GLY A 134 -2.45 -7.52 16.10
CA GLY A 134 -1.03 -7.60 15.83
C GLY A 134 -0.69 -8.52 14.65
N ALA A 135 -1.69 -9.03 13.92
CA ALA A 135 -1.47 -9.94 12.81
C ALA A 135 -0.85 -9.21 11.62
N GLN A 136 0.20 -9.78 11.04
CA GLN A 136 0.78 -9.28 9.79
C GLN A 136 -0.19 -9.54 8.62
N VAL A 137 -0.44 -8.48 7.86
CA VAL A 137 -1.16 -8.58 6.59
C VAL A 137 -0.26 -9.31 5.61
N ARG A 138 -0.82 -10.30 4.93
CA ARG A 138 -0.10 -11.01 3.87
C ARG A 138 0.13 -10.09 2.68
N LEU A 139 1.40 -9.83 2.41
CA LEU A 139 1.86 -9.10 1.24
C LEU A 139 2.32 -10.09 0.16
N PHE A 140 1.85 -9.89 -1.07
CA PHE A 140 2.21 -10.68 -2.24
C PHE A 140 3.18 -9.88 -3.11
N PRO A 141 4.16 -10.51 -3.75
CA PRO A 141 5.00 -9.81 -4.72
C PRO A 141 4.14 -9.31 -5.89
N ARG A 142 4.59 -8.22 -6.54
CA ARG A 142 3.95 -7.66 -7.74
C ARG A 142 3.58 -8.75 -8.74
N GLN A 143 2.29 -8.86 -9.05
CA GLN A 143 1.82 -9.76 -10.12
C GLN A 143 2.07 -9.16 -11.52
N SER A 144 2.32 -10.03 -12.50
CA SER A 144 2.49 -9.68 -13.93
C SER A 144 1.18 -9.38 -14.65
N THR A 145 0.04 -9.61 -14.00
CA THR A 145 -1.31 -9.31 -14.48
C THR A 145 -1.88 -8.05 -13.81
N PRO A 146 -2.99 -7.48 -14.31
CA PRO A 146 -3.78 -6.51 -13.55
C PRO A 146 -4.11 -7.05 -12.16
N MET A 147 -4.14 -6.18 -11.14
CA MET A 147 -4.34 -6.59 -9.74
C MET A 147 -5.71 -7.23 -9.50
N CYS A 148 -6.72 -6.80 -10.27
CA CYS A 148 -8.07 -7.34 -10.20
C CYS A 148 -8.25 -8.71 -10.88
N GLU A 149 -7.19 -9.23 -11.50
CA GLU A 149 -7.17 -10.53 -12.14
C GLU A 149 -6.24 -11.48 -11.38
N GLY A 150 -6.43 -12.78 -11.57
CA GLY A 150 -5.62 -13.81 -10.93
C GLY A 150 -5.88 -13.96 -9.42
N PRO A 151 -4.93 -14.56 -8.68
CA PRO A 151 -5.17 -15.02 -7.31
C PRO A 151 -5.62 -13.92 -6.33
N LEU A 152 -5.17 -12.68 -6.54
CA LEU A 152 -5.50 -11.57 -5.66
C LEU A 152 -6.92 -11.05 -5.93
N GLY A 153 -7.31 -10.97 -7.20
CA GLY A 153 -8.68 -10.67 -7.61
C GLY A 153 -9.67 -11.73 -7.12
N ASP A 154 -9.32 -13.00 -7.21
CA ASP A 154 -10.14 -14.11 -6.73
C ASP A 154 -10.30 -14.08 -5.20
N MET A 155 -9.22 -13.76 -4.48
CA MET A 155 -9.26 -13.56 -3.03
C MET A 155 -10.16 -12.38 -2.65
N ALA A 156 -10.08 -11.26 -3.37
CA ALA A 156 -10.95 -10.11 -3.13
C ALA A 156 -12.44 -10.47 -3.33
N LYS A 157 -12.79 -11.17 -4.42
CA LYS A 157 -14.15 -11.66 -4.67
C LYS A 157 -14.63 -12.61 -3.56
N LEU A 158 -13.78 -13.52 -3.12
CA LEU A 158 -14.11 -14.43 -2.01
C LEU A 158 -14.41 -13.66 -0.73
N LEU A 159 -13.56 -12.68 -0.37
CA LEU A 159 -13.76 -11.86 0.82
C LEU A 159 -15.03 -11.00 0.73
N GLN A 160 -15.34 -10.44 -0.45
CA GLN A 160 -16.59 -9.73 -0.69
C GLN A 160 -17.80 -10.65 -0.43
N ASN A 161 -17.81 -11.85 -1.02
CA ASN A 161 -18.88 -12.83 -0.85
C ASN A 161 -19.07 -13.24 0.63
N LEU A 162 -17.97 -13.46 1.36
CA LEU A 162 -18.01 -13.83 2.78
C LEU A 162 -18.46 -12.68 3.69
N SER A 163 -18.16 -11.44 3.32
CA SER A 163 -18.55 -10.25 4.08
C SER A 163 -19.99 -9.81 3.86
N GLY A 164 -20.68 -10.36 2.85
CA GLY A 164 -22.02 -9.90 2.43
C GLY A 164 -22.01 -8.49 1.82
N VAL A 165 -20.84 -7.92 1.56
CA VAL A 165 -20.68 -6.57 1.00
C VAL A 165 -20.55 -6.69 -0.52
N GLN A 166 -21.58 -6.23 -1.23
CA GLN A 166 -21.50 -6.01 -2.66
C GLN A 166 -20.91 -4.63 -2.92
N LEU A 167 -19.76 -4.59 -3.59
CA LEU A 167 -19.24 -3.34 -4.11
C LEU A 167 -20.26 -2.76 -5.10
N PRO A 168 -20.52 -1.45 -5.08
CA PRO A 168 -21.34 -0.82 -6.10
C PRO A 168 -20.77 -1.18 -7.47
N ALA A 169 -21.65 -1.53 -8.42
CA ALA A 169 -21.24 -1.69 -9.81
C ALA A 169 -20.61 -0.38 -10.23
N LEU A 170 -19.28 -0.38 -10.37
CA LEU A 170 -18.50 0.78 -10.72
C LEU A 170 -19.08 1.31 -12.02
N LYS A 171 -19.73 2.48 -11.96
CA LYS A 171 -20.20 3.17 -13.15
C LYS A 171 -18.96 3.37 -14.00
N ALA A 172 -18.91 2.68 -15.13
CA ALA A 172 -18.05 3.07 -16.23
C ALA A 172 -18.55 4.46 -16.63
N ASP A 173 -17.94 5.50 -16.07
CA ASP A 173 -18.16 6.84 -16.58
C ASP A 173 -17.62 6.83 -18.00
N ALA A 174 -18.58 6.87 -18.92
CA ALA A 174 -18.39 7.05 -20.32
C ALA A 174 -17.86 8.47 -20.57
N GLN A 175 -16.89 8.54 -21.49
CA GLN A 175 -16.41 9.70 -22.26
C GLN A 175 -15.33 10.56 -21.61
#